data_AF-A0AAJ1ZR93-F1
#
_entry.id   AF-A0AAJ1ZR93-F1
#
_cell.length_a   1.000
_cell.length_b   1.000
_cell.length_c   1.000
_cell.angle_alpha   90.00
_cell.angle_beta   90.00
_cell.angle_gamma   90.00
#
_symmetry.space_group_name_H-M   'P 1'
#
loop_
_entity.id
_entity.type
_entity.pdbx_description
1 polymer ?
#
loop_
_entity_poly.entity_id
_entity_poly.type
_entity_poly.pdbx_seq_one_letter_code
_entity_poly.pdbx_strand_id
1 'polypeptide(L)' 'MTKSKDKSSEARALERVANAAREVQAASVALEALFTDGASHAPTTLELARFAAAMQELKDARQAFDLLLIDRNAKEAE' A
#
# COMPACT_ATOMS: atom_id res chain seq x y z
N MET A 1 -13.12 22.32 -16.14
CA MET A 1 -12.02 21.35 -16.33
C MET A 1 -11.52 20.69 -15.04
N THR A 2 -11.97 21.10 -13.85
CA THR A 2 -11.45 20.64 -12.54
C THR A 2 -11.89 19.23 -12.16
N LYS A 3 -13.18 18.91 -12.31
CA LYS A 3 -13.78 17.62 -11.89
C LYS A 3 -13.16 16.37 -12.54
N SER A 4 -12.66 16.48 -13.78
CA SER A 4 -12.00 15.36 -14.48
C SER A 4 -10.58 15.11 -13.96
N LYS A 5 -9.90 16.16 -13.49
CA LYS A 5 -8.54 16.07 -12.95
C LYS A 5 -8.54 15.46 -11.55
N ASP A 6 -9.54 15.77 -10.74
CA ASP A 6 -9.71 15.20 -9.39
C ASP A 6 -10.00 13.70 -9.45
N LYS A 7 -10.92 13.27 -10.33
CA LYS A 7 -11.18 11.84 -10.60
C LYS A 7 -9.94 11.08 -11.09
N SER A 8 -9.10 11.73 -11.88
CA SER A 8 -7.83 11.14 -12.33
C SER A 8 -6.81 10.99 -11.20
N SER A 9 -6.79 11.93 -10.25
CA SER A 9 -5.90 11.86 -9.07
C SER A 9 -6.35 10.77 -8.10
N GLU A 10 -7.66 10.62 -7.87
CA GLU A 10 -8.22 9.55 -7.05
C GLU A 10 -7.95 8.16 -7.63
N ALA A 11 -8.15 7.98 -8.94
CA ALA A 11 -7.88 6.71 -9.60
C ALA A 11 -6.41 6.28 -9.46
N ARG A 12 -5.47 7.23 -9.60
CA ARG A 12 -4.03 6.98 -9.41
C ARG A 12 -3.67 6.67 -7.97
N ALA A 13 -4.28 7.37 -7.02
CA ALA A 13 -4.08 7.10 -5.60
C ALA A 13 -4.63 5.72 -5.21
N LEU A 14 -5.80 5.33 -5.74
CA LEU A 14 -6.36 4.00 -5.53
C LEU A 14 -5.50 2.90 -6.19
N GLU A 15 -4.96 3.15 -7.38
CA GLU A 15 -4.00 2.25 -8.03
C GLU A 15 -2.74 2.06 -7.17
N ARG A 16 -2.21 3.14 -6.58
CA ARG A 16 -1.08 3.05 -5.64
C ARG A 16 -1.41 2.19 -4.43
N VAL A 17 -2.59 2.37 -3.82
CA VAL A 17 -3.06 1.53 -2.69
C VAL A 17 -3.12 0.06 -3.10
N ALA A 18 -3.68 -0.24 -4.28
CA ALA A 18 -3.78 -1.60 -4.78
C ALA A 18 -2.41 -2.24 -5.07
N ASN A 19 -1.47 -1.47 -5.62
CA ASN A 19 -0.09 -1.91 -5.82
C ASN A 19 0.60 -2.22 -4.48
N ALA A 20 0.52 -1.32 -3.51
CA ALA A 20 1.12 -1.52 -2.20
C ALA A 20 0.54 -2.75 -1.48
N ALA A 21 -0.78 -2.99 -1.61
CA ALA A 21 -1.42 -4.18 -1.05
C ALA A 21 -0.91 -5.49 -1.70
N ARG A 22 -0.67 -5.48 -3.02
CA ARG A 22 -0.04 -6.62 -3.72
C ARG A 22 1.39 -6.88 -3.24
N GLU A 23 2.18 -5.83 -3.00
CA GLU A 23 3.54 -5.98 -2.45
C GLU A 23 3.53 -6.56 -1.03
N VAL A 24 2.60 -6.12 -0.18
CA VAL A 24 2.40 -6.73 1.15
C VAL A 24 2.09 -8.21 1.03
N GLN A 25 1.15 -8.59 0.16
CA GLN A 25 0.80 -9.99 -0.08
C GLN A 25 2.02 -10.80 -0.56
N ALA A 26 2.77 -10.28 -1.54
CA ALA A 26 3.96 -10.95 -2.06
C ALA A 26 5.03 -11.16 -0.98
N ALA A 27 5.28 -10.15 -0.15
CA ALA A 27 6.22 -10.25 0.97
C ALA A 27 5.73 -11.23 2.05
N SER A 28 4.42 -11.31 2.31
CA SER A 28 3.85 -12.31 3.22
C SER A 28 4.04 -13.74 2.71
N VAL A 29 3.80 -13.99 1.42
CA VAL A 29 3.99 -15.31 0.81
C VAL A 29 5.47 -15.73 0.87
N ALA A 30 6.39 -14.79 0.63
CA ALA A 30 7.84 -15.05 0.76
C ALA A 30 8.23 -15.42 2.20
N LEU A 31 7.68 -14.70 3.20
CA LEU A 31 7.88 -15.04 4.60
C LEU A 31 7.30 -16.43 4.95
N GLU A 32 6.08 -16.74 4.49
CA GLU A 32 5.43 -18.02 4.76
C GLU A 32 6.24 -19.20 4.22
N ALA A 33 6.78 -19.08 3.00
CA ALA A 33 7.62 -20.11 2.38
C ALA A 33 8.87 -20.42 3.23
N LEU A 34 9.48 -19.40 3.84
CA LEU A 34 10.65 -19.59 4.72
C LEU A 34 10.31 -20.35 6.00
N PHE A 35 9.10 -20.16 6.53
CA PHE A 35 8.65 -20.88 7.73
C PHE A 35 8.14 -22.29 7.44
N THR A 36 7.67 -22.57 6.22
CA THR A 36 7.15 -23.91 5.85
C THR A 36 8.24 -24.90 5.46
N ASP A 37 9.39 -24.45 4.95
CA ASP A 37 10.44 -25.34 4.45
C ASP A 37 11.25 -26.06 5.54
N GLY A 38 10.83 -25.98 6.82
CA GLY A 38 11.43 -26.71 7.94
C GLY A 38 12.87 -26.34 8.28
N ALA A 39 13.50 -25.47 7.48
CA ALA A 39 14.82 -24.95 7.75
C ALA A 39 14.72 -24.05 8.98
N SER A 40 15.49 -24.37 10.02
CA SER A 40 15.68 -23.53 11.22
C SER A 40 16.38 -22.19 10.92
N HIS A 41 16.34 -21.74 9.67
CA HIS A 41 16.78 -20.42 9.25
C HIS A 41 15.63 -19.47 9.52
N ALA A 42 15.66 -18.83 10.69
CA ALA A 42 14.84 -17.66 10.97
C ALA A 42 14.79 -16.76 9.73
N PRO A 43 13.62 -16.17 9.39
CA PRO A 43 13.52 -15.30 8.22
C PRO A 43 14.66 -14.29 8.28
N THR A 44 15.44 -14.24 7.22
CA THR A 44 16.60 -13.35 7.19
C THR A 44 16.10 -11.94 7.48
N THR A 45 16.85 -11.14 8.25
CA THR A 45 16.48 -9.76 8.60
C THR A 45 16.00 -8.95 7.40
N LEU A 46 16.49 -9.29 6.20
CA LEU A 46 16.06 -8.74 4.92
C LEU A 46 14.58 -8.95 4.59
N GLU A 47 14.04 -10.16 4.78
CA GLU A 47 12.65 -10.48 4.43
C GLU A 47 11.65 -9.82 5.37
N LEU A 48 11.99 -9.77 6.67
CA LEU A 48 11.24 -8.99 7.65
C LEU A 48 11.29 -7.48 7.33
N ALA A 49 12.45 -6.96 6.94
CA ALA A 49 12.58 -5.56 6.53
C ALA A 49 11.76 -5.26 5.27
N ARG A 50 11.74 -6.17 4.29
CA ARG A 50 10.93 -6.06 3.07
C ARG A 50 9.44 -6.02 3.40
N PHE A 51 8.97 -6.93 4.24
CA PHE A 51 7.58 -6.95 4.68
C PHE A 51 7.19 -5.66 5.42
N ALA A 52 8.05 -5.19 6.35
CA ALA A 52 7.82 -3.94 7.07
C ALA A 52 7.76 -2.73 6.12
N ALA A 53 8.65 -2.67 5.13
CA ALA A 53 8.66 -1.61 4.13
C ALA A 53 7.37 -1.62 3.27
N ALA A 54 6.91 -2.80 2.84
CA ALA A 54 5.66 -2.94 2.09
C ALA A 54 4.44 -2.49 2.91
N MET A 55 4.39 -2.85 4.20
CA MET A 55 3.34 -2.41 5.12
C MET A 55 3.34 -0.88 5.32
N GLN A 56 4.53 -0.27 5.42
CA GLN A 56 4.67 1.17 5.54
C GLN A 56 4.18 1.89 4.27
N GLU A 57 4.56 1.40 3.08
CA GLU A 57 4.09 1.96 1.81
C GLU A 57 2.56 1.84 1.65
N LEU A 58 1.96 0.72 2.07
CA LEU A 58 0.51 0.55 2.05
C LEU A 58 -0.18 1.59 2.96
N LYS A 59 0.37 1.81 4.16
CA LYS A 59 -0.14 2.83 5.08
C LYS A 59 -0.03 4.23 4.46
N ASP A 60 1.11 4.58 3.90
CA ASP A 60 1.34 5.90 3.30
C ASP A 60 0.45 6.13 2.07
N ALA A 61 0.28 5.12 1.22
CA ALA A 61 -0.64 5.17 0.08
C ALA A 61 -2.09 5.38 0.54
N ARG A 62 -2.51 4.67 1.61
CA ARG A 62 -3.87 4.82 2.16
C ARG A 62 -4.08 6.22 2.74
N GLN A 63 -3.14 6.73 3.52
CA GLN A 63 -3.22 8.08 4.09
C GLN A 63 -3.28 9.15 2.99
N ALA A 64 -2.48 9.02 1.94
CA ALA A 64 -2.52 9.93 0.79
C ALA A 64 -3.89 9.90 0.07
N PHE A 65 -4.48 8.71 -0.08
CA PHE A 65 -5.82 8.58 -0.65
C PHE A 65 -6.89 9.21 0.23
N ASP A 66 -6.86 8.95 1.55
CA ASP A 66 -7.83 9.52 2.49
C ASP A 66 -7.75 11.06 2.51
N LEU A 67 -6.55 11.66 2.42
CA LEU A 67 -6.38 13.12 2.30
C LEU A 67 -7.00 13.69 1.02
N LEU A 68 -6.89 12.98 -0.12
CA LEU A 68 -7.55 13.40 -1.36
C LEU A 68 -9.06 13.38 -1.24
N LEU A 69 -9.64 12.40 -0.55
CA LEU A 69 -11.08 12.33 -0.33
C LEU A 69 -11.57 13.48 0.57
N ILE A 70 -10.80 13.83 1.60
CA ILE A 70 -11.11 14.98 2.47
C ILE A 70 -11.08 16.29 1.67
N ASP A 71 -10.05 16.50 0.85
CA ASP A 71 -9.92 17.70 0.00
C ASP A 71 -11.06 17.81 -1.01
N ARG A 72 -11.46 16.70 -1.66
CA ARG A 72 -12.64 16.69 -2.54
C ARG A 72 -13.90 17.06 -1.78
N ASN A 73 -14.15 16.41 -0.64
CA ASN A 73 -15.37 16.65 0.13
C ASN A 73 -15.45 18.11 0.62
N ALA A 74 -14.32 18.74 0.97
CA ALA A 74 -14.27 20.15 1.32
C ALA A 74 -14.65 21.05 0.14
N LYS A 75 -14.14 20.76 -1.07
CA LYS A 75 -14.47 21.52 -2.29
C LYS A 75 -15.91 21.35 -2.78
N GLU A 76 -16.59 20.27 -2.41
CA GLU A 76 -18.00 20.05 -2.74
C GLU A 76 -18.97 20.75 -1.78
N ALA A 77 -18.48 21.20 -0.61
CA ALA A 77 -19.26 21.91 0.40
C ALA A 77 -19.22 23.45 0.25
N GLU A 78 -18.41 23.97 -0.68
CA GLU A 78 -18.25 25.39 -1.03
C GLU A 78 -19.07 25.74 -2.29
#